data_AF-A0A952TJX4-F1
#
_entry.id   AF-A0A952TJX4-F1
#
_cell.length_a   1.000
_cell.length_b   1.000
_cell.length_c   1.000
_cell.angle_alpha   90.00
_cell.angle_beta   90.00
_cell.angle_gamma   90.00
#
_symmetry.space_group_name_H-M   'P 1'
#
loop_
_entity.id
_entity.type
_entity.pdbx_description
1 polymer ?
#
loop_
_entity_poly.entity_id
_entity_poly.type
_entity_poly.pdbx_seq_one_letter_code
_entity_poly.pdbx_strand_id
1 'polypeptide(L)'
;MMSLVQVLLFTTFWGTRALAQNSVLVYPTSSSVSFSRSATPQTSGGFFQCRLTITEATPAEVVERREGLVHLRFAPGSFDGCFLDKMRGRNIAEGWIPEDQITYGANDNEALTPARPSVTPNHGDTRPGAPCPEPMNEQASRRNYADIGDLVQHVRAETAGMKPDAGIEKYMECYPYNARGKADYPKYRPVIDKVVETFNADLGNGSLFVNKSLFKCLLRRESGYDVTLESHTGAVGLGQHTDINIKHISNRLSKKNSWERQLWDRFFAQISKTPEGKKMLAECPQTAGGQAPTFNSKSDARCPLNSMAASAIYNLQVQQALRKSSQLKDVDWSDDLTYQLAIGATYNLGDGAASKAVDDLALEGWVDSIRQRSSKPAKRAEVAGHIEALRNCMQAGNWKGMHAGDRPQCDLAAAREPSTSGPVRNVPLPPRRPAGR
;
A
#
# COMPACT_ATOMS: atom_id res chain seq x y z
N MET A 1 -61.14 14.91 -21.21
CA MET A 1 -61.16 16.17 -20.41
C MET A 1 -59.80 16.33 -19.78
N MET A 2 -59.20 17.48 -20.01
CA MET A 2 -57.78 17.78 -19.81
C MET A 2 -57.43 17.89 -18.32
N SER A 3 -56.31 17.28 -17.91
CA SER A 3 -55.68 17.60 -16.63
C SER A 3 -54.21 17.96 -16.88
N LEU A 4 -53.95 19.24 -16.67
CA LEU A 4 -52.66 19.93 -16.71
C LEU A 4 -51.71 19.31 -15.68
N VAL A 5 -50.52 18.88 -16.08
CA VAL A 5 -49.41 18.59 -15.16
C VAL A 5 -48.25 19.50 -15.54
N GLN A 6 -47.96 20.46 -14.65
CA GLN A 6 -46.83 21.38 -14.75
C GLN A 6 -45.51 20.62 -14.71
N VAL A 7 -44.69 20.83 -15.75
CA VAL A 7 -43.27 20.47 -15.77
C VAL A 7 -42.49 21.62 -15.13
N LEU A 8 -42.04 21.43 -13.90
CA LEU A 8 -41.07 22.31 -13.23
C LEU A 8 -39.66 21.93 -13.72
N LEU A 9 -39.14 22.71 -14.66
CA LEU A 9 -37.73 22.73 -15.04
C LEU A 9 -36.92 23.41 -13.92
N PHE A 10 -36.23 22.61 -13.09
CA PHE A 10 -35.13 23.11 -12.27
C PHE A 10 -33.84 23.02 -13.09
N THR A 11 -33.45 24.13 -13.69
CA THR A 11 -32.10 24.36 -14.19
C THR A 11 -31.18 24.65 -12.99
N THR A 12 -30.47 23.65 -12.49
CA THR A 12 -29.35 23.90 -11.58
C THR A 12 -28.17 24.46 -12.36
N PHE A 13 -28.07 25.78 -12.32
CA PHE A 13 -26.86 26.57 -12.58
C PHE A 13 -25.68 25.98 -11.80
N TRP A 14 -24.71 25.36 -12.50
CA TRP A 14 -23.36 25.21 -11.96
C TRP A 14 -22.64 26.54 -12.16
N GLY A 15 -22.82 27.43 -11.19
CA GLY A 15 -21.99 28.62 -11.07
C GLY A 15 -20.57 28.18 -10.72
N THR A 16 -19.61 28.48 -11.59
CA THR A 16 -18.20 28.59 -11.22
C THR A 16 -18.08 29.68 -10.16
N ARG A 17 -18.21 29.29 -8.89
CA ARG A 17 -17.85 30.16 -7.78
C ARG A 17 -16.37 30.50 -7.95
N ALA A 18 -16.08 31.79 -8.08
CA ALA A 18 -14.76 32.33 -7.85
C ALA A 18 -14.23 31.71 -6.55
N LEU A 19 -13.03 31.11 -6.61
CA LEU A 19 -12.32 30.67 -5.42
C LEU A 19 -12.21 31.91 -4.52
N ALA A 20 -12.89 31.89 -3.38
CA ALA A 20 -12.80 32.93 -2.38
C ALA A 20 -11.32 33.08 -1.98
N GLN A 21 -10.88 34.31 -1.72
CA GLN A 21 -9.49 34.69 -1.39
C GLN A 21 -8.89 34.01 -0.13
N ASN A 22 -9.51 32.96 0.39
CA ASN A 22 -9.19 32.27 1.64
C ASN A 22 -9.21 30.73 1.49
N SER A 23 -9.04 30.17 0.28
CA SER A 23 -9.08 28.72 0.07
C SER A 23 -7.71 28.06 0.33
N VAL A 24 -7.67 27.09 1.24
CA VAL A 24 -6.47 26.32 1.59
C VAL A 24 -6.65 24.84 1.27
N LEU A 25 -5.54 24.11 1.22
CA LEU A 25 -5.55 22.66 1.04
C LEU A 25 -5.03 21.97 2.30
N VAL A 26 -5.89 21.19 2.94
CA VAL A 26 -5.55 20.50 4.19
C VAL A 26 -4.97 19.13 3.86
N TYR A 27 -3.77 18.85 4.38
CA TYR A 27 -3.09 17.58 4.19
C TYR A 27 -3.02 16.82 5.51
N PRO A 28 -3.14 15.48 5.50
CA PRO A 28 -2.98 14.70 6.71
C PRO A 28 -1.53 14.66 7.19
N THR A 29 -1.30 15.06 8.44
CA THR A 29 -0.05 14.78 9.13
C THR A 29 -0.15 13.40 9.79
N SER A 30 0.51 12.40 9.21
CA SER A 30 0.76 11.08 9.81
C SER A 30 -0.46 10.17 10.11
N SER A 31 -1.55 10.23 9.33
CA SER A 31 -2.77 9.38 9.37
C SER A 31 -4.03 9.96 10.04
N SER A 32 -4.02 11.21 10.49
CA SER A 32 -5.25 11.89 10.96
C SER A 32 -5.02 13.38 11.24
N VAL A 33 -6.06 14.20 11.14
CA VAL A 33 -6.02 15.57 11.68
C VAL A 33 -6.82 15.62 12.99
N SER A 34 -6.23 16.23 14.02
CA SER A 34 -6.92 16.40 15.32
C SER A 34 -7.84 17.60 15.24
N PHE A 35 -9.13 17.34 15.25
CA PHE A 35 -10.15 18.34 15.04
C PHE A 35 -10.87 18.68 16.35
N SER A 36 -11.03 19.98 16.62
CA SER A 36 -11.75 20.48 17.79
C SER A 36 -12.82 21.49 17.38
N ARG A 37 -14.00 21.40 18.02
CA ARG A 37 -15.03 22.45 17.90
C ARG A 37 -14.70 23.71 18.69
N SER A 38 -13.74 23.64 19.60
CA SER A 38 -13.30 24.76 20.43
C SER A 38 -11.84 25.11 20.17
N ALA A 39 -11.53 26.41 20.16
CA ALA A 39 -10.16 26.92 20.08
C ALA A 39 -9.32 26.64 21.34
N THR A 40 -9.95 26.22 22.45
CA THR A 40 -9.24 25.89 23.69
C THR A 40 -8.81 24.42 23.71
N PRO A 41 -7.50 24.11 23.89
CA PRO A 41 -7.04 22.76 24.19
C PRO A 41 -7.64 22.35 25.54
N GLN A 42 -8.60 21.43 25.55
CA GLN A 42 -9.11 20.90 26.81
C GLN A 42 -8.04 19.99 27.41
N THR A 43 -7.31 20.54 28.37
CA THR A 43 -6.48 19.76 29.29
C THR A 43 -7.41 18.92 30.15
N SER A 44 -7.32 17.60 29.98
CA SER A 44 -7.91 16.55 30.82
C SER A 44 -9.46 16.52 30.92
N GLY A 45 -10.08 15.59 30.18
CA GLY A 45 -11.11 14.75 30.78
C GLY A 45 -12.59 14.99 30.44
N GLY A 46 -12.97 15.75 29.40
CA GLY A 46 -14.41 15.97 29.16
C GLY A 46 -14.83 16.32 27.73
N PHE A 47 -15.29 15.31 26.99
CA PHE A 47 -16.18 15.38 25.81
C PHE A 47 -15.55 15.70 24.43
N PHE A 48 -15.33 14.60 23.69
CA PHE A 48 -15.33 14.46 22.23
C PHE A 48 -14.35 15.31 21.41
N GLN A 49 -13.07 14.93 21.49
CA GLN A 49 -12.16 15.14 20.37
C GLN A 49 -12.61 14.23 19.22
N CYS A 50 -13.13 14.83 18.16
CA CYS A 50 -13.43 14.11 16.94
C CYS A 50 -12.16 13.98 16.14
N ARG A 51 -11.57 12.78 16.07
CA ARG A 51 -10.44 12.55 15.19
C ARG A 51 -10.99 12.31 13.80
N LEU A 52 -10.70 13.23 12.89
CA LEU A 52 -11.19 13.18 11.52
C LEU A 52 -10.02 12.79 10.61
N THR A 53 -10.19 11.67 9.92
CA THR A 53 -9.16 11.12 9.04
C THR A 53 -9.35 11.71 7.65
N ILE A 54 -8.54 12.71 7.34
CA ILE A 54 -8.40 13.21 5.97
C ILE A 54 -7.43 12.25 5.26
N THR A 55 -7.88 11.50 4.26
CA THR A 55 -7.03 10.53 3.54
C THR A 55 -6.42 11.10 2.26
N GLU A 56 -6.95 12.24 1.79
CA GLU A 56 -6.54 12.94 0.58
C GLU A 56 -6.55 14.45 0.79
N ALA A 57 -5.78 15.18 0.01
CA ALA A 57 -5.69 16.64 0.14
C ALA A 57 -7.07 17.27 -0.11
N THR A 58 -7.66 17.89 0.93
CA THR A 58 -9.05 18.34 0.89
C THR A 58 -9.11 19.87 0.92
N PRO A 59 -9.81 20.52 -0.04
CA PRO A 59 -9.95 21.97 -0.04
C PRO A 59 -10.85 22.44 1.10
N ALA A 60 -10.45 23.54 1.74
CA ALA A 60 -11.19 24.18 2.82
C ALA A 60 -11.11 25.71 2.70
N GLU A 61 -12.07 26.41 3.29
CA GLU A 61 -12.08 27.86 3.45
C GLU A 61 -11.54 28.20 4.85
N VAL A 62 -10.57 29.11 4.93
CA VAL A 62 -10.11 29.67 6.20
C VAL A 62 -11.17 30.65 6.70
N VAL A 63 -11.79 30.31 7.83
CA VAL A 63 -12.79 31.15 8.50
C VAL A 63 -12.08 32.19 9.37
N GLU A 64 -11.11 31.77 10.18
CA GLU A 64 -10.34 32.64 11.08
C GLU A 64 -9.08 31.94 11.61
N ARG A 65 -8.16 32.71 12.22
CA ARG A 65 -6.91 32.22 12.83
C ARG A 65 -6.79 32.70 14.26
N ARG A 66 -6.27 31.84 15.15
CA ARG A 66 -6.05 32.18 16.56
C ARG A 66 -4.97 31.29 17.19
N GLU A 67 -3.94 31.90 17.77
CA GLU A 67 -2.98 31.22 18.67
C GLU A 67 -2.38 29.93 18.09
N GLY A 68 -2.01 29.92 16.80
CA GLY A 68 -1.46 28.74 16.11
C GLY A 68 -2.50 27.69 15.69
N LEU A 69 -3.79 28.01 15.78
CA LEU A 69 -4.89 27.25 15.23
C LEU A 69 -5.56 28.02 14.09
N VAL A 70 -6.09 27.30 13.12
CA VAL A 70 -6.87 27.82 12.01
C VAL A 70 -8.24 27.16 12.02
N HIS A 71 -9.28 27.99 12.00
CA HIS A 71 -10.65 27.55 11.85
C HIS A 71 -10.94 27.36 10.37
N LEU A 72 -11.28 26.14 9.98
CA LEU A 72 -11.52 25.76 8.59
C LEU A 72 -12.96 25.32 8.37
N ARG A 73 -13.52 25.70 7.22
CA ARG A 73 -14.80 25.24 6.68
C ARG A 73 -14.58 24.36 5.45
N PHE A 74 -15.13 23.16 5.45
CA PHE A 74 -15.10 22.22 4.34
C PHE A 74 -16.42 22.22 3.59
N ALA A 75 -16.40 21.68 2.37
CA ALA A 75 -17.63 21.53 1.61
C ALA A 75 -18.61 20.57 2.34
N PRO A 76 -19.92 20.78 2.20
CA PRO A 76 -20.90 19.85 2.75
C PRO A 76 -20.66 18.42 2.25
N GLY A 77 -20.60 17.45 3.15
CA GLY A 77 -20.35 16.04 2.79
C GLY A 77 -18.90 15.69 2.53
N SER A 78 -17.94 16.62 2.71
CA SER A 78 -16.51 16.31 2.65
C SER A 78 -16.11 15.24 3.66
N PHE A 79 -16.81 15.16 4.79
CA PHE A 79 -16.51 14.17 5.82
C PHE A 79 -17.74 13.52 6.41
N ASP A 80 -17.56 12.23 6.62
CA ASP A 80 -18.37 11.39 7.48
C ASP A 80 -18.04 11.73 8.94
N GLY A 81 -18.93 12.45 9.62
CA GLY A 81 -18.72 12.87 11.02
C GLY A 81 -18.42 11.69 11.96
N CYS A 82 -18.03 12.00 13.21
CA CYS A 82 -17.83 10.98 14.24
C CYS A 82 -19.05 10.08 14.44
N PHE A 83 -18.83 8.85 14.91
CA PHE A 83 -19.90 7.88 15.19
C PHE A 83 -21.11 8.49 15.93
N LEU A 84 -20.88 9.34 16.94
CA LEU A 84 -21.93 10.02 17.69
C LEU A 84 -22.62 11.18 16.94
N ASP A 85 -21.92 11.87 16.04
CA ASP A 85 -22.51 12.89 15.19
C ASP A 85 -23.30 12.25 14.03
N LYS A 86 -22.82 11.12 13.49
CA LYS A 86 -23.57 10.24 12.57
C LYS A 86 -24.87 9.74 13.19
N MET A 87 -24.81 9.24 14.44
CA MET A 87 -26.00 8.81 15.20
C MET A 87 -27.02 9.95 15.44
N ARG A 88 -26.59 11.22 15.32
CA ARG A 88 -27.45 12.41 15.49
C ARG A 88 -27.76 13.14 14.19
N GLY A 89 -27.37 12.59 13.03
CA GLY A 89 -27.61 13.19 11.71
C GLY A 89 -26.90 14.54 11.50
N ARG A 90 -25.77 14.79 12.18
CA ARG A 90 -25.03 16.05 12.10
C ARG A 90 -23.76 15.88 11.27
N ASN A 91 -23.61 16.70 10.23
CA ASN A 91 -22.37 16.79 9.46
C ASN A 91 -21.38 17.72 10.16
N ILE A 92 -20.11 17.33 10.20
CA ILE A 92 -19.03 18.18 10.66
C ILE A 92 -18.42 18.85 9.43
N ALA A 93 -18.72 20.13 9.25
CA ALA A 93 -18.19 20.93 8.14
C ALA A 93 -17.20 22.01 8.59
N GLU A 94 -17.06 22.30 9.89
CA GLU A 94 -16.28 23.44 10.40
C GLU A 94 -15.59 23.15 11.73
N GLY A 95 -14.30 23.48 11.87
CA GLY A 95 -13.59 23.43 13.16
C GLY A 95 -12.11 23.80 13.10
N TRP A 96 -11.45 23.70 14.26
CA TRP A 96 -10.08 24.19 14.47
C TRP A 96 -9.04 23.11 14.25
N ILE A 97 -7.99 23.46 13.51
CA ILE A 97 -6.83 22.61 13.18
C ILE A 97 -5.54 23.39 13.49
N PRO A 98 -4.51 22.75 14.07
CA PRO A 98 -3.20 23.37 14.20
C PRO A 98 -2.63 23.86 12.86
N GLU A 99 -2.10 25.09 12.84
CA GLU A 99 -1.63 25.76 11.62
C GLU A 99 -0.48 25.01 10.93
N ASP A 100 0.31 24.26 11.71
CA ASP A 100 1.38 23.39 11.22
C ASP A 100 0.88 22.13 10.48
N GLN A 101 -0.43 21.90 10.45
CA GLN A 101 -1.08 20.80 9.71
C GLN A 101 -1.76 21.28 8.40
N ILE A 102 -1.54 22.54 8.00
CA ILE A 102 -2.17 23.14 6.83
C ILE A 102 -1.10 23.59 5.84
N THR A 103 -1.33 23.30 4.55
CA THR A 103 -0.47 23.78 3.46
C THR A 103 -1.21 24.84 2.65
N TYR A 104 -0.58 25.99 2.46
CA TYR A 104 -1.12 27.07 1.65
C TYR A 104 -0.76 26.86 0.17
N GLY A 105 -1.73 27.08 -0.72
CA GLY A 105 -1.47 27.06 -2.16
C GLY A 105 -0.56 28.21 -2.57
N ALA A 106 0.15 28.08 -3.69
CA ALA A 106 1.14 29.03 -4.18
C ALA A 106 0.63 30.48 -4.38
N ASN A 107 -0.69 30.73 -4.33
CA ASN A 107 -1.29 32.03 -4.55
C ASN A 107 -1.50 32.86 -3.26
N ASP A 108 -1.34 32.29 -2.06
CA ASP A 108 -1.65 33.00 -0.80
C ASP A 108 -0.42 33.66 -0.16
N ASN A 109 0.80 33.25 -0.52
CA ASN A 109 2.03 33.80 0.06
C ASN A 109 2.36 35.22 -0.42
N GLU A 110 1.73 35.72 -1.49
CA GLU A 110 1.92 37.09 -1.97
C GLU A 110 0.97 38.12 -1.34
N ALA A 111 -0.12 37.68 -0.70
CA ALA A 111 -1.13 38.58 -0.15
C ALA A 111 -0.91 39.01 1.32
N LEU A 112 0.13 38.48 2.00
CA LEU A 112 0.34 38.66 3.44
C LEU A 112 1.49 39.62 3.79
N THR A 113 1.56 40.77 3.09
CA THR A 113 2.35 41.91 3.58
C THR A 113 1.42 42.92 4.24
N PRO A 114 1.55 43.23 5.56
CA PRO A 114 0.72 44.25 6.18
C PRO A 114 1.00 45.62 5.55
N ALA A 115 -0.05 46.33 5.16
CA ALA A 115 0.03 47.71 4.67
C ALA A 115 0.74 48.60 5.70
N ARG A 116 1.92 49.11 5.32
CA ARG A 116 2.65 50.14 6.06
C ARG A 116 1.84 51.44 6.01
N PRO A 117 1.54 52.10 7.14
CA PRO A 117 0.91 53.41 7.10
C PRO A 117 1.91 54.43 6.52
N SER A 118 1.45 55.14 5.50
CA SER A 118 2.13 56.26 4.85
C SER A 118 2.09 57.50 5.76
N VAL A 119 3.25 57.88 6.30
CA VAL A 119 3.47 59.18 6.95
C VAL A 119 4.46 59.96 6.09
N THR A 120 4.00 61.09 5.55
CA THR A 120 4.80 62.10 4.84
C THR A 120 5.73 62.87 5.79
N PRO A 121 6.82 63.48 5.29
CA PRO A 121 7.99 63.81 6.07
C PRO A 121 7.91 65.20 6.71
N ASN A 122 8.52 65.36 7.88
CA ASN A 122 9.02 66.65 8.33
C ASN A 122 10.51 66.53 8.68
N HIS A 123 11.26 67.51 8.17
CA HIS A 123 12.69 67.71 8.34
C HIS A 123 13.13 67.78 9.81
N GLY A 124 14.36 67.31 10.07
CA GLY A 124 15.16 67.77 11.21
C GLY A 124 16.11 66.71 11.76
N ASP A 125 17.40 67.02 11.68
CA ASP A 125 18.47 66.58 12.57
C ASP A 125 19.16 65.22 12.37
N THR A 126 20.28 65.33 11.65
CA THR A 126 21.52 64.55 11.74
C THR A 126 21.97 64.19 13.17
N ARG A 127 22.17 62.90 13.43
CA ARG A 127 23.19 62.36 14.37
C ARG A 127 23.72 60.99 13.89
N PRO A 128 24.96 60.60 14.26
CA PRO A 128 25.74 59.61 13.53
C PRO A 128 25.62 58.18 14.07
N GLY A 129 25.63 57.21 13.14
CA GLY A 129 26.35 55.94 13.24
C GLY A 129 25.86 54.87 14.23
N ALA A 130 24.85 54.09 13.83
CA ALA A 130 24.70 52.71 14.28
C ALA A 130 25.07 51.77 13.12
N PRO A 131 25.86 50.70 13.36
CA PRO A 131 26.27 49.79 12.29
C PRO A 131 25.06 49.03 11.75
N CYS A 132 25.02 48.86 10.42
CA CYS A 132 24.04 48.04 9.73
C CYS A 132 24.02 46.61 10.33
N PRO A 133 22.85 45.99 10.53
CA PRO A 133 22.80 44.57 10.88
C PRO A 133 23.45 43.77 9.75
N GLU A 134 24.37 42.87 10.12
CA GLU A 134 24.99 41.94 9.18
C GLU A 134 23.92 41.15 8.42
N PRO A 135 24.13 40.85 7.13
CA PRO A 135 23.22 40.00 6.38
C PRO A 135 23.08 38.64 7.09
N MET A 136 21.84 38.27 7.43
CA MET A 136 21.52 36.95 7.96
C MET A 136 22.19 35.87 7.09
N ASN A 137 22.99 35.05 7.76
CA ASN A 137 23.73 33.96 7.16
C ASN A 137 22.80 33.01 6.38
N GLU A 138 22.87 33.02 5.04
CA GLU A 138 22.13 32.14 4.12
C GLU A 138 22.30 30.64 4.44
N GLN A 139 23.29 30.26 5.26
CA GLN A 139 23.47 28.87 5.69
C GLN A 139 22.39 28.40 6.70
N ALA A 140 21.71 29.30 7.42
CA ALA A 140 20.65 28.92 8.36
C ALA A 140 19.33 28.58 7.65
N SER A 141 18.99 29.26 6.54
CA SER A 141 17.79 28.92 5.76
C SER A 141 17.96 27.62 4.97
N ARG A 142 19.19 27.31 4.51
CA ARG A 142 19.51 26.06 3.81
C ARG A 142 19.38 24.79 4.67
N ARG A 143 19.48 24.89 6.00
CA ARG A 143 19.29 23.74 6.90
C ARG A 143 17.80 23.34 7.05
N ASN A 144 16.87 24.28 7.01
CA ASN A 144 15.43 23.98 7.11
C ASN A 144 14.82 23.37 5.84
N TYR A 145 15.41 23.60 4.65
CA TYR A 145 14.93 23.00 3.40
C TYR A 145 15.34 21.53 3.23
N ALA A 146 16.44 21.10 3.87
CA ALA A 146 16.84 19.70 3.89
C ALA A 146 15.82 18.84 4.67
N ASP A 147 15.32 19.35 5.80
CA ASP A 147 14.33 18.65 6.64
C ASP A 147 12.94 18.56 5.97
N ILE A 148 12.54 19.57 5.19
CA ILE A 148 11.30 19.50 4.39
C ILE A 148 11.48 18.54 3.19
N GLY A 149 12.65 18.54 2.55
CA GLY A 149 12.97 17.59 1.49
C GLY A 149 12.95 16.14 1.98
N ASP A 150 13.52 15.89 3.15
CA ASP A 150 13.51 14.59 3.82
C ASP A 150 12.10 14.20 4.29
N LEU A 151 11.31 15.15 4.80
CA LEU A 151 9.91 14.93 5.14
C LEU A 151 9.06 14.61 3.90
N VAL A 152 9.26 15.31 2.77
CA VAL A 152 8.56 15.03 1.51
C VAL A 152 9.01 13.68 0.93
N GLN A 153 10.28 13.32 1.02
CA GLN A 153 10.75 11.98 0.64
C GLN A 153 10.25 10.89 1.58
N HIS A 154 10.12 11.17 2.88
CA HIS A 154 9.56 10.26 3.87
C HIS A 154 8.07 10.06 3.64
N VAL A 155 7.30 11.13 3.43
CA VAL A 155 5.88 11.08 3.07
C VAL A 155 5.68 10.40 1.73
N ARG A 156 6.53 10.65 0.72
CA ARG A 156 6.53 9.88 -0.54
C ARG A 156 6.89 8.41 -0.33
N ALA A 157 7.80 8.06 0.57
CA ALA A 157 8.10 6.67 0.91
C ALA A 157 6.97 5.99 1.70
N GLU A 158 6.20 6.74 2.47
CA GLU A 158 5.02 6.25 3.19
C GLU A 158 3.76 6.16 2.30
N THR A 159 3.65 7.00 1.27
CA THR A 159 2.53 7.03 0.30
C THR A 159 2.80 6.32 -1.02
N ALA A 160 4.04 5.98 -1.35
CA ALA A 160 4.33 5.26 -2.57
C ALA A 160 3.94 3.80 -2.39
N GLY A 161 2.95 3.36 -3.16
CA GLY A 161 2.40 2.01 -3.14
C GLY A 161 3.44 0.91 -3.40
N MET A 162 3.22 0.06 -4.41
CA MET A 162 4.21 -0.98 -4.70
C MET A 162 5.41 -0.43 -5.47
N LYS A 163 6.61 -0.95 -5.19
CA LYS A 163 7.79 -0.78 -6.05
C LYS A 163 7.46 -1.27 -7.45
N PRO A 164 7.94 -0.59 -8.50
CA PRO A 164 7.90 -1.14 -9.85
C PRO A 164 8.77 -2.42 -9.92
N ASP A 165 8.55 -3.25 -10.93
CA ASP A 165 9.32 -4.48 -11.18
C ASP A 165 10.84 -4.27 -11.09
N ALA A 166 11.35 -3.20 -11.71
CA ALA A 166 12.78 -2.85 -11.65
C ALA A 166 13.27 -2.55 -10.22
N GLY A 167 12.42 -1.94 -9.39
CA GLY A 167 12.71 -1.70 -7.98
C GLY A 167 12.74 -3.00 -7.16
N ILE A 168 11.88 -3.98 -7.49
CA ILE A 168 11.92 -5.32 -6.87
C ILE A 168 13.19 -6.06 -7.27
N GLU A 169 13.57 -6.05 -8.55
CA GLU A 169 14.84 -6.66 -8.99
C GLU A 169 16.03 -6.05 -8.27
N LYS A 170 16.07 -4.71 -8.21
CA LYS A 170 17.14 -4.00 -7.50
C LYS A 170 17.16 -4.36 -6.02
N TYR A 171 16.00 -4.51 -5.38
CA TYR A 171 15.90 -4.97 -4.00
C TYR A 171 16.51 -6.38 -3.82
N MET A 172 16.23 -7.33 -4.72
CA MET A 172 16.79 -8.68 -4.67
C MET A 172 18.33 -8.69 -4.83
N GLU A 173 18.86 -7.81 -5.66
CA GLU A 173 20.32 -7.62 -5.81
C GLU A 173 20.97 -7.00 -4.57
N CYS A 174 20.30 -6.02 -3.95
CA CYS A 174 20.79 -5.31 -2.78
C CYS A 174 20.72 -6.16 -1.51
N TYR A 175 19.73 -7.05 -1.40
CA TYR A 175 19.47 -7.87 -0.21
C TYR A 175 19.44 -9.38 -0.52
N PRO A 176 20.53 -9.97 -1.06
CA PRO A 176 20.59 -11.41 -1.23
C PRO A 176 20.57 -12.07 0.15
N TYR A 177 19.79 -13.16 0.31
CA TYR A 177 19.64 -13.81 1.61
C TYR A 177 20.95 -14.39 2.14
N ASN A 178 21.65 -15.11 1.26
CA ASN A 178 22.96 -15.69 1.51
C ASN A 178 23.67 -15.89 0.15
N ALA A 179 24.89 -16.45 0.17
CA ALA A 179 25.65 -16.69 -1.06
C ALA A 179 24.92 -17.63 -2.05
N ARG A 180 24.18 -18.62 -1.54
CA ARG A 180 23.41 -19.56 -2.37
C ARG A 180 22.18 -18.88 -2.99
N GLY A 181 21.38 -18.18 -2.19
CA GLY A 181 20.24 -17.39 -2.67
C GLY A 181 20.63 -16.35 -3.73
N LYS A 182 21.81 -15.71 -3.58
CA LYS A 182 22.38 -14.82 -4.60
C LYS A 182 22.64 -15.54 -5.92
N ALA A 183 23.15 -16.76 -5.88
CA ALA A 183 23.44 -17.58 -7.06
C ALA A 183 22.19 -18.22 -7.66
N ASP A 184 21.17 -18.51 -6.86
CA ASP A 184 19.99 -19.25 -7.26
C ASP A 184 18.87 -18.34 -7.77
N TYR A 185 18.72 -17.12 -7.24
CA TYR A 185 17.69 -16.18 -7.72
C TYR A 185 17.73 -15.94 -9.24
N PRO A 186 18.88 -15.69 -9.89
CA PRO A 186 18.94 -15.54 -11.34
C PRO A 186 18.44 -16.78 -12.11
N LYS A 187 18.63 -17.98 -11.54
CA LYS A 187 18.15 -19.24 -12.14
C LYS A 187 16.62 -19.32 -12.07
N TYR A 188 16.03 -18.92 -10.94
CA TYR A 188 14.58 -19.01 -10.72
C TYR A 188 13.80 -17.85 -11.34
N ARG A 189 14.42 -16.68 -11.57
CA ARG A 189 13.75 -15.50 -12.14
C ARG A 189 12.89 -15.79 -13.39
N PRO A 190 13.40 -16.41 -14.47
CA PRO A 190 12.59 -16.69 -15.65
C PRO A 190 11.44 -17.67 -15.37
N VAL A 191 11.61 -18.57 -14.41
CA VAL A 191 10.55 -19.50 -13.99
C VAL A 191 9.47 -18.79 -13.19
N ILE A 192 9.85 -17.87 -12.29
CA ILE A 192 8.92 -17.02 -11.55
C ILE A 192 8.04 -16.22 -12.51
N ASP A 193 8.64 -15.63 -13.54
CA ASP A 193 7.89 -14.91 -14.58
C ASP A 193 6.89 -15.83 -15.29
N LYS A 194 7.31 -17.08 -15.58
CA LYS A 194 6.43 -18.09 -16.19
C LYS A 194 5.30 -18.56 -15.27
N VAL A 195 5.55 -18.65 -13.96
CA VAL A 195 4.52 -18.94 -12.95
C VAL A 195 3.48 -17.83 -12.97
N VAL A 196 3.90 -16.56 -12.90
CA VAL A 196 2.98 -15.41 -12.92
C VAL A 196 2.14 -15.38 -14.21
N GLU A 197 2.75 -15.66 -15.35
CA GLU A 197 2.04 -15.74 -16.64
C GLU A 197 1.00 -16.87 -16.66
N THR A 198 1.33 -18.02 -16.08
CA THR A 198 0.51 -19.22 -16.18
C THR A 198 -0.63 -19.25 -15.16
N PHE A 199 -0.35 -18.85 -13.91
CA PHE A 199 -1.26 -19.01 -12.78
C PHE A 199 -2.25 -17.84 -12.67
N ASN A 200 -3.13 -17.78 -13.67
CA ASN A 200 -4.25 -16.86 -13.75
C ASN A 200 -5.54 -17.68 -13.89
N ALA A 201 -6.50 -17.48 -12.99
CA ALA A 201 -7.76 -18.22 -12.94
C ALA A 201 -8.95 -17.27 -12.99
N ASP A 202 -9.90 -17.54 -13.87
CA ASP A 202 -11.22 -16.90 -13.83
C ASP A 202 -12.22 -17.86 -13.21
N LEU A 203 -12.76 -17.50 -12.05
CA LEU A 203 -13.66 -18.36 -11.27
C LEU A 203 -15.12 -17.87 -11.28
N GLY A 204 -15.48 -17.01 -12.23
CA GLY A 204 -16.85 -16.48 -12.39
C GLY A 204 -17.26 -15.43 -11.35
N ASN A 205 -16.55 -15.35 -10.22
CA ASN A 205 -16.64 -14.28 -9.23
C ASN A 205 -15.42 -13.32 -9.29
N GLY A 206 -14.74 -13.31 -10.44
CA GLY A 206 -13.59 -12.46 -10.73
C GLY A 206 -12.33 -13.25 -11.08
N SER A 207 -11.39 -12.54 -11.70
CA SER A 207 -10.08 -13.08 -12.06
C SER A 207 -9.12 -13.04 -10.88
N LEU A 208 -8.47 -14.16 -10.60
CA LEU A 208 -7.37 -14.32 -9.66
C LEU A 208 -6.07 -14.44 -10.44
N PHE A 209 -5.01 -13.81 -9.96
CA PHE A 209 -3.70 -13.84 -10.63
C PHE A 209 -2.59 -13.78 -9.58
N VAL A 210 -1.41 -14.31 -9.89
CA VAL A 210 -0.25 -14.22 -8.99
C VAL A 210 0.45 -12.88 -9.21
N ASN A 211 0.43 -11.98 -8.21
CA ASN A 211 1.20 -10.74 -8.28
C ASN A 211 2.71 -11.05 -8.26
N LYS A 212 3.43 -10.55 -9.26
CA LYS A 212 4.86 -10.82 -9.46
C LYS A 212 5.75 -10.30 -8.32
N SER A 213 5.50 -9.08 -7.86
CA SER A 213 6.23 -8.45 -6.75
C SER A 213 6.06 -9.25 -5.47
N LEU A 214 4.81 -9.58 -5.11
CA LEU A 214 4.53 -10.41 -3.96
C LEU A 214 5.21 -11.77 -4.07
N PHE A 215 5.12 -12.44 -5.21
CA PHE A 215 5.65 -13.79 -5.37
C PHE A 215 7.18 -13.83 -5.19
N LYS A 216 7.92 -12.87 -5.77
CA LYS A 216 9.37 -12.73 -5.57
C LYS A 216 9.71 -12.46 -4.11
N CYS A 217 9.06 -11.47 -3.51
CA CYS A 217 9.30 -11.12 -2.10
C CYS A 217 8.96 -12.29 -1.17
N LEU A 218 7.90 -13.03 -1.45
CA LEU A 218 7.48 -14.18 -0.67
C LEU A 218 8.51 -15.32 -0.71
N LEU A 219 8.93 -15.76 -1.90
CA LEU A 219 9.94 -16.83 -2.02
C LEU A 219 11.28 -16.42 -1.39
N ARG A 220 11.66 -15.15 -1.53
CA ARG A 220 12.82 -14.57 -0.85
C ARG A 220 12.66 -14.60 0.67
N ARG A 221 11.48 -14.31 1.21
CA ARG A 221 11.20 -14.33 2.65
C ARG A 221 11.21 -15.75 3.21
N GLU A 222 10.60 -16.69 2.49
CA GLU A 222 10.39 -18.05 2.98
C GLU A 222 11.70 -18.84 2.98
N SER A 223 12.42 -18.87 1.87
CA SER A 223 13.61 -19.72 1.73
C SER A 223 14.88 -18.95 1.36
N GLY A 224 14.79 -17.65 1.09
CA GLY A 224 15.91 -16.92 0.52
C GLY A 224 16.34 -17.45 -0.85
N TYR A 225 15.46 -18.16 -1.55
CA TYR A 225 15.74 -18.94 -2.74
C TYR A 225 16.65 -20.16 -2.54
N ASP A 226 16.77 -20.68 -1.31
CA ASP A 226 17.53 -21.90 -1.02
C ASP A 226 16.58 -23.07 -0.68
N VAL A 227 16.40 -23.99 -1.63
CA VAL A 227 15.52 -25.17 -1.47
C VAL A 227 16.01 -26.19 -0.44
N THR A 228 17.27 -26.08 -0.02
CA THR A 228 17.84 -27.00 0.96
C THR A 228 17.41 -26.63 2.38
N LEU A 229 17.01 -25.39 2.62
CA LEU A 229 16.59 -24.92 3.93
C LEU A 229 15.32 -25.63 4.41
N GLU A 230 15.34 -25.98 5.69
CA GLU A 230 14.21 -26.49 6.43
C GLU A 230 13.97 -25.58 7.64
N SER A 231 12.74 -25.11 7.81
CA SER A 231 12.40 -24.31 8.97
C SER A 231 12.38 -25.16 10.24
N HIS A 232 12.39 -24.50 11.40
CA HIS A 232 12.22 -25.15 12.71
C HIS A 232 10.90 -25.93 12.86
N THR A 233 9.90 -25.64 12.01
CA THR A 233 8.61 -26.38 11.96
C THR A 233 8.62 -27.53 10.97
N GLY A 234 9.77 -27.80 10.32
CA GLY A 234 9.92 -28.84 9.31
C GLY A 234 9.37 -28.45 7.93
N ALA A 235 9.11 -27.18 7.68
CA ALA A 235 8.68 -26.67 6.38
C ALA A 235 9.85 -26.66 5.38
N VAL A 236 9.62 -27.01 4.11
CA VAL A 236 10.69 -27.24 3.12
C VAL A 236 10.42 -26.62 1.75
N GLY A 237 11.46 -26.47 0.93
CA GLY A 237 11.35 -25.97 -0.44
C GLY A 237 11.32 -24.44 -0.51
N LEU A 238 11.14 -23.90 -1.72
CA LEU A 238 11.17 -22.45 -1.96
C LEU A 238 10.07 -21.69 -1.21
N GLY A 239 8.88 -22.29 -1.16
CA GLY A 239 7.70 -21.76 -0.45
C GLY A 239 7.58 -22.20 1.00
N GLN A 240 8.56 -22.93 1.55
CA GLN A 240 8.52 -23.47 2.92
C GLN A 240 7.19 -24.19 3.21
N HIS A 241 6.92 -25.25 2.46
CA HIS A 241 5.69 -26.02 2.59
C HIS A 241 5.76 -26.96 3.81
N THR A 242 4.78 -26.85 4.70
CA THR A 242 4.56 -27.79 5.81
C THR A 242 3.84 -29.05 5.33
N ASP A 243 3.83 -30.12 6.15
CA ASP A 243 3.10 -31.35 5.83
C ASP A 243 1.59 -31.11 5.61
N ILE A 244 1.01 -30.16 6.34
CA ILE A 244 -0.40 -29.75 6.16
C ILE A 244 -0.60 -29.11 4.79
N ASN A 245 0.29 -28.16 4.40
CA ASN A 245 0.21 -27.52 3.09
C ASN A 245 0.38 -28.54 1.95
N ILE A 246 1.35 -29.45 2.07
CA ILE A 246 1.57 -30.55 1.11
C ILE A 246 0.31 -31.39 0.96
N LYS A 247 -0.28 -31.85 2.07
CA LYS A 247 -1.54 -32.61 2.05
C LYS A 247 -2.68 -31.85 1.37
N HIS A 248 -2.83 -30.55 1.68
CA HIS A 248 -3.88 -29.73 1.09
C HIS A 248 -3.74 -29.57 -0.42
N ILE A 249 -2.53 -29.26 -0.90
CA ILE A 249 -2.26 -29.13 -2.34
C ILE A 249 -2.42 -30.49 -3.02
N SER A 250 -1.88 -31.57 -2.45
CA SER A 250 -2.03 -32.94 -2.96
C SER A 250 -3.51 -33.31 -3.19
N ASN A 251 -4.34 -33.11 -2.16
CA ASN A 251 -5.77 -33.41 -2.23
C ASN A 251 -6.48 -32.61 -3.33
N ARG A 252 -6.08 -31.35 -3.57
CA ARG A 252 -6.67 -30.52 -4.63
C ARG A 252 -6.22 -30.97 -6.02
N LEU A 253 -4.93 -31.27 -6.19
CA LEU A 253 -4.39 -31.80 -7.44
C LEU A 253 -4.93 -33.20 -7.79
N SER A 254 -5.46 -33.95 -6.81
CA SER A 254 -6.16 -35.22 -7.04
C SER A 254 -7.53 -35.06 -7.69
N LYS A 255 -8.16 -33.88 -7.57
CA LYS A 255 -9.47 -33.60 -8.18
C LYS A 255 -9.29 -33.33 -9.66
N LYS A 256 -9.67 -34.31 -10.49
CA LYS A 256 -9.70 -34.18 -11.95
C LYS A 256 -10.52 -32.93 -12.34
N ASN A 257 -10.03 -32.20 -13.33
CA ASN A 257 -10.64 -30.98 -13.88
C ASN A 257 -10.77 -29.79 -12.92
N SER A 258 -10.21 -29.86 -11.70
CA SER A 258 -10.10 -28.66 -10.85
C SER A 258 -9.24 -27.59 -11.53
N TRP A 259 -9.52 -26.31 -11.27
CA TRP A 259 -8.72 -25.22 -11.83
C TRP A 259 -7.27 -25.31 -11.34
N GLU A 260 -7.04 -25.75 -10.09
CA GLU A 260 -5.70 -26.00 -9.55
C GLU A 260 -4.94 -27.01 -10.41
N ARG A 261 -5.58 -28.13 -10.73
CA ARG A 261 -4.97 -29.18 -11.54
C ARG A 261 -4.69 -28.72 -12.96
N GLN A 262 -5.62 -27.98 -13.58
CA GLN A 262 -5.44 -27.46 -14.94
C GLN A 262 -4.28 -26.46 -15.02
N LEU A 263 -4.15 -25.56 -14.05
CA LEU A 263 -3.01 -24.62 -13.99
C LEU A 263 -1.69 -25.34 -13.75
N TRP A 264 -1.68 -26.33 -12.86
CA TRP A 264 -0.52 -27.19 -12.60
C TRP A 264 -0.05 -27.89 -13.87
N ASP A 265 -0.94 -28.62 -14.54
CA ASP A 265 -0.60 -29.35 -15.77
C ASP A 265 -0.15 -28.39 -16.88
N ARG A 266 -0.81 -27.24 -17.03
CA ARG A 266 -0.43 -26.20 -18.01
C ARG A 266 0.97 -25.67 -17.73
N PHE A 267 1.29 -25.33 -16.49
CA PHE A 267 2.60 -24.83 -16.11
C PHE A 267 3.70 -25.83 -16.45
N PHE A 268 3.52 -27.10 -16.06
CA PHE A 268 4.53 -28.13 -16.34
C PHE A 268 4.64 -28.44 -17.85
N ALA A 269 3.54 -28.41 -18.60
CA ALA A 269 3.56 -28.54 -20.06
C ALA A 269 4.29 -27.39 -20.77
N GLN A 270 4.26 -26.18 -20.21
CA GLN A 270 4.97 -25.03 -20.75
C GLN A 270 6.45 -25.00 -20.33
N ILE A 271 6.74 -25.21 -19.04
CA ILE A 271 8.10 -25.13 -18.50
C ILE A 271 9.00 -26.26 -19.03
N SER A 272 8.43 -27.45 -19.27
CA SER A 272 9.16 -28.56 -19.90
C SER A 272 9.61 -28.28 -21.35
N LYS A 273 9.09 -27.22 -21.98
CA LYS A 273 9.53 -26.78 -23.30
C LYS A 273 10.71 -25.80 -23.24
N THR A 274 11.01 -25.21 -22.08
CA THR A 274 12.14 -24.28 -21.92
C THR A 274 13.43 -25.01 -21.53
N PRO A 275 14.61 -24.53 -21.95
CA PRO A 275 15.89 -25.12 -21.53
C PRO A 275 16.08 -25.13 -20.01
N GLU A 276 15.74 -24.04 -19.33
CA GLU A 276 15.87 -23.87 -17.89
C GLU A 276 14.92 -24.82 -17.14
N GLY A 277 13.69 -24.94 -17.62
CA GLY A 277 12.70 -25.85 -17.07
C GLY A 277 13.11 -27.30 -17.19
N LYS A 278 13.59 -27.74 -18.36
CA LYS A 278 14.12 -29.10 -18.55
C LYS A 278 15.25 -29.41 -17.56
N LYS A 279 16.18 -28.46 -17.37
CA LYS A 279 17.29 -28.64 -16.42
C LYS A 279 16.78 -28.81 -14.99
N MET A 280 15.88 -27.94 -14.53
CA MET A 280 15.32 -28.04 -13.17
C MET A 280 14.46 -29.29 -12.98
N LEU A 281 13.70 -29.73 -13.99
CA LEU A 281 12.91 -30.97 -13.93
C LEU A 281 13.82 -32.21 -13.82
N ALA A 282 15.00 -32.20 -14.45
CA ALA A 282 15.97 -33.28 -14.35
C ALA A 282 16.60 -33.41 -12.95
N GLU A 283 16.63 -32.30 -12.20
CA GLU A 283 17.11 -32.26 -10.81
C GLU A 283 16.06 -32.78 -9.80
N CYS A 284 14.83 -33.05 -10.26
CA CYS A 284 13.73 -33.49 -9.41
C CYS A 284 13.51 -35.02 -9.52
N PRO A 285 13.48 -35.78 -8.40
CA PRO A 285 13.51 -37.25 -8.41
C PRO A 285 12.33 -37.97 -9.08
N GLN A 286 11.19 -37.29 -9.31
CA GLN A 286 9.93 -37.91 -9.76
C GLN A 286 9.40 -37.39 -11.11
N THR A 287 10.18 -36.60 -11.84
CA THR A 287 9.71 -35.91 -13.06
C THR A 287 9.93 -36.67 -14.37
N ALA A 288 10.30 -37.95 -14.30
CA ALA A 288 10.49 -38.80 -15.47
C ALA A 288 9.16 -39.40 -15.94
N GLY A 289 8.58 -38.88 -17.03
CA GLY A 289 7.45 -39.56 -17.70
C GLY A 289 6.51 -38.73 -18.57
N GLY A 290 6.76 -37.45 -18.80
CA GLY A 290 5.89 -36.62 -19.65
C GLY A 290 4.52 -36.26 -19.03
N GLN A 291 4.29 -36.63 -17.77
CA GLN A 291 3.16 -36.17 -16.96
C GLN A 291 3.62 -35.06 -16.01
N ALA A 292 2.70 -34.19 -15.59
CA ALA A 292 2.99 -33.21 -14.55
C ALA A 292 3.30 -33.94 -13.23
N PRO A 293 4.31 -33.49 -12.45
CA PRO A 293 4.70 -34.14 -11.21
C PRO A 293 3.62 -34.14 -10.15
N THR A 294 3.79 -35.01 -9.16
CA THR A 294 2.99 -34.99 -7.93
C THR A 294 3.47 -33.92 -6.96
N PHE A 295 2.66 -33.69 -5.93
CA PHE A 295 3.00 -32.88 -4.76
C PHE A 295 2.47 -33.56 -3.50
N ASN A 296 3.06 -34.71 -3.13
CA ASN A 296 2.56 -35.56 -2.04
C ASN A 296 3.55 -35.73 -0.89
N SER A 297 4.77 -35.19 -1.00
CA SER A 297 5.84 -35.41 -0.04
C SER A 297 6.71 -34.17 0.16
N LYS A 298 7.50 -34.16 1.24
CA LYS A 298 8.56 -33.15 1.43
C LYS A 298 9.61 -33.20 0.32
N SER A 299 9.88 -34.37 -0.25
CA SER A 299 10.78 -34.52 -1.39
C SER A 299 10.24 -33.79 -2.61
N ASP A 300 8.94 -33.92 -2.90
CA ASP A 300 8.28 -33.20 -3.99
C ASP A 300 8.33 -31.70 -3.74
N ALA A 301 8.12 -31.26 -2.49
CA ALA A 301 8.18 -29.86 -2.11
C ALA A 301 9.59 -29.26 -2.17
N ARG A 302 10.65 -30.05 -2.06
CA ARG A 302 12.03 -29.60 -2.27
C ARG A 302 12.39 -29.38 -3.75
N CYS A 303 11.61 -29.93 -4.68
CA CYS A 303 11.76 -29.61 -6.10
C CYS A 303 11.38 -28.14 -6.34
N PRO A 304 12.27 -27.28 -6.89
CA PRO A 304 12.02 -25.85 -7.04
C PRO A 304 10.74 -25.54 -7.83
N LEU A 305 10.53 -26.23 -8.95
CA LEU A 305 9.36 -26.02 -9.83
C LEU A 305 8.05 -26.38 -9.13
N ASN A 306 8.03 -27.53 -8.46
CA ASN A 306 6.86 -27.99 -7.70
C ASN A 306 6.52 -27.03 -6.57
N SER A 307 7.54 -26.55 -5.85
CA SER A 307 7.37 -25.59 -4.76
C SER A 307 6.81 -24.26 -5.24
N MET A 308 7.30 -23.72 -6.35
CA MET A 308 6.77 -22.49 -6.94
C MET A 308 5.32 -22.68 -7.42
N ALA A 309 5.03 -23.76 -8.14
CA ALA A 309 3.67 -24.06 -8.60
C ALA A 309 2.68 -24.23 -7.43
N ALA A 310 3.08 -24.94 -6.38
CA ALA A 310 2.26 -25.11 -5.18
C ALA A 310 2.04 -23.78 -4.45
N SER A 311 3.08 -22.94 -4.36
CA SER A 311 2.98 -21.60 -3.77
C SER A 311 2.03 -20.70 -4.54
N ALA A 312 2.04 -20.78 -5.88
CA ALA A 312 1.13 -20.03 -6.74
C ALA A 312 -0.34 -20.46 -6.52
N ILE A 313 -0.61 -21.77 -6.50
CA ILE A 313 -1.94 -22.30 -6.19
C ILE A 313 -2.42 -21.80 -4.82
N TYR A 314 -1.54 -21.88 -3.81
CA TYR A 314 -1.89 -21.46 -2.47
C TYR A 314 -2.14 -19.95 -2.38
N ASN A 315 -1.38 -19.13 -3.11
CA ASN A 315 -1.61 -17.69 -3.23
C ASN A 315 -3.00 -17.38 -3.82
N LEU A 316 -3.39 -18.05 -4.92
CA LEU A 316 -4.71 -17.88 -5.54
C LEU A 316 -5.85 -18.32 -4.59
N GLN A 317 -5.65 -19.37 -3.79
CA GLN A 317 -6.63 -19.81 -2.79
C GLN A 317 -6.83 -18.78 -1.70
N VAL A 318 -5.74 -18.19 -1.21
CA VAL A 318 -5.79 -17.11 -0.23
C VAL A 318 -6.56 -15.92 -0.79
N GLN A 319 -6.31 -15.54 -2.04
CA GLN A 319 -7.10 -14.48 -2.69
C GLN A 319 -8.58 -14.83 -2.77
N GLN A 320 -8.91 -16.06 -3.17
CA GLN A 320 -10.31 -16.52 -3.22
C GLN A 320 -10.98 -16.43 -1.84
N ALA A 321 -10.28 -16.85 -0.78
CA ALA A 321 -10.72 -16.79 0.60
C ALA A 321 -10.97 -15.34 1.07
N LEU A 322 -10.02 -14.43 0.83
CA LEU A 322 -10.12 -13.03 1.19
C LEU A 322 -11.29 -12.35 0.45
N ARG A 323 -11.39 -12.54 -0.88
CA ARG A 323 -12.49 -11.97 -1.70
C ARG A 323 -13.86 -12.53 -1.32
N LYS A 324 -13.95 -13.82 -0.99
CA LYS A 324 -15.20 -14.42 -0.53
C LYS A 324 -15.69 -13.76 0.76
N SER A 325 -14.77 -13.43 1.65
CA SER A 325 -15.05 -12.90 2.98
C SER A 325 -15.22 -11.36 2.99
N SER A 326 -14.64 -10.66 2.02
CA SER A 326 -14.81 -9.21 1.84
C SER A 326 -16.25 -8.82 1.53
N GLN A 327 -16.78 -7.74 2.11
CA GLN A 327 -18.04 -7.12 1.65
C GLN A 327 -17.87 -6.33 0.34
N LEU A 328 -16.64 -5.94 0.01
CA LEU A 328 -16.31 -5.17 -1.20
C LEU A 328 -16.06 -6.14 -2.37
N LYS A 329 -17.07 -6.36 -3.20
CA LYS A 329 -17.06 -7.37 -4.28
C LYS A 329 -16.50 -6.88 -5.62
N ASP A 330 -16.54 -5.57 -5.89
CA ASP A 330 -16.27 -5.00 -7.22
C ASP A 330 -15.03 -4.09 -7.28
N VAL A 331 -14.07 -4.30 -6.38
CA VAL A 331 -12.84 -3.50 -6.34
C VAL A 331 -11.69 -4.30 -6.94
N ASP A 332 -10.93 -3.67 -7.83
CA ASP A 332 -9.68 -4.24 -8.32
C ASP A 332 -8.56 -3.94 -7.32
N TRP A 333 -8.15 -4.97 -6.59
CA TRP A 333 -7.13 -4.89 -5.55
C TRP A 333 -5.75 -5.30 -6.04
N SER A 334 -5.60 -5.51 -7.35
CA SER A 334 -4.45 -6.19 -7.95
C SER A 334 -3.10 -5.61 -7.52
N ASP A 335 -3.04 -4.29 -7.45
CA ASP A 335 -1.84 -3.52 -7.23
C ASP A 335 -1.85 -2.76 -5.89
N ASP A 336 -2.83 -3.07 -5.04
CA ASP A 336 -2.89 -2.50 -3.71
C ASP A 336 -1.90 -3.22 -2.78
N LEU A 337 -0.95 -2.45 -2.22
CA LEU A 337 0.07 -2.95 -1.32
C LEU A 337 -0.54 -3.66 -0.10
N THR A 338 -1.61 -3.11 0.49
CA THR A 338 -2.29 -3.68 1.65
C THR A 338 -2.94 -5.01 1.30
N TYR A 339 -3.57 -5.13 0.13
CA TYR A 339 -4.11 -6.40 -0.36
C TYR A 339 -3.00 -7.45 -0.54
N GLN A 340 -1.89 -7.08 -1.19
CA GLN A 340 -0.75 -7.99 -1.38
C GLN A 340 -0.11 -8.42 -0.05
N LEU A 341 -0.02 -7.50 0.92
CA LEU A 341 0.44 -7.81 2.28
C LEU A 341 -0.52 -8.73 3.02
N ALA A 342 -1.84 -8.58 2.85
CA ALA A 342 -2.84 -9.47 3.44
C ALA A 342 -2.72 -10.89 2.88
N ILE A 343 -2.48 -11.04 1.56
CA ILE A 343 -2.22 -12.34 0.94
C ILE A 343 -0.95 -12.97 1.54
N GLY A 344 0.16 -12.23 1.58
CA GLY A 344 1.42 -12.72 2.16
C GLY A 344 1.29 -13.10 3.64
N ALA A 345 0.66 -12.26 4.46
CA ALA A 345 0.40 -12.55 5.87
C ALA A 345 -0.42 -13.83 6.05
N THR A 346 -1.41 -14.03 5.20
CA THR A 346 -2.23 -15.25 5.20
C THR A 346 -1.43 -16.48 4.81
N TYR A 347 -0.49 -16.36 3.87
CA TYR A 347 0.36 -17.46 3.44
C TYR A 347 1.07 -18.10 4.66
N ASN A 348 1.55 -17.27 5.60
CA ASN A 348 2.19 -17.73 6.84
C ASN A 348 1.21 -18.30 7.90
N LEU A 349 -0.07 -17.93 7.86
CA LEU A 349 -1.08 -18.29 8.86
C LEU A 349 -1.99 -19.47 8.49
N GLY A 350 -2.29 -19.66 7.21
CA GLY A 350 -3.36 -20.55 6.77
C GLY A 350 -4.54 -19.81 6.13
N ASP A 351 -5.04 -20.32 5.00
CA ASP A 351 -6.23 -19.81 4.29
C ASP A 351 -7.50 -19.74 5.19
N GLY A 352 -7.71 -20.75 6.03
CA GLY A 352 -8.84 -20.79 6.97
C GLY A 352 -8.78 -19.75 8.09
N ALA A 353 -7.58 -19.30 8.47
CA ALA A 353 -7.41 -18.25 9.48
C ALA A 353 -7.74 -16.87 8.90
N ALA A 354 -7.32 -16.62 7.65
CA ALA A 354 -7.55 -15.35 6.97
C ALA A 354 -8.98 -15.12 6.51
N SER A 355 -9.66 -16.16 6.04
CA SER A 355 -11.09 -16.08 5.68
C SER A 355 -11.93 -15.52 6.85
N LYS A 356 -11.57 -15.86 8.08
CA LYS A 356 -12.28 -15.40 9.30
C LYS A 356 -11.79 -14.06 9.83
N ALA A 357 -10.68 -13.54 9.33
CA ALA A 357 -10.07 -12.31 9.85
C ALA A 357 -10.66 -11.06 9.17
N VAL A 358 -11.07 -11.16 7.91
CA VAL A 358 -11.39 -9.98 7.09
C VAL A 358 -12.88 -9.68 6.94
N ASP A 359 -13.73 -10.45 7.63
CA ASP A 359 -15.18 -10.29 7.59
C ASP A 359 -15.56 -8.86 8.05
N ASP A 360 -16.38 -8.18 7.25
CA ASP A 360 -16.86 -6.80 7.48
C ASP A 360 -15.81 -5.68 7.60
N LEU A 361 -14.55 -5.93 7.23
CA LEU A 361 -13.48 -4.92 7.28
C LEU A 361 -13.19 -4.30 5.90
N ALA A 362 -12.93 -2.98 5.90
CA ALA A 362 -12.23 -2.32 4.79
C ALA A 362 -10.80 -2.88 4.66
N LEU A 363 -10.20 -2.75 3.47
CA LEU A 363 -8.91 -3.37 3.15
C LEU A 363 -7.81 -3.00 4.15
N GLU A 364 -7.79 -1.74 4.59
CA GLU A 364 -6.85 -1.19 5.55
C GLU A 364 -6.87 -1.96 6.88
N GLY A 365 -8.02 -2.53 7.26
CA GLY A 365 -8.19 -3.33 8.47
C GLY A 365 -7.76 -4.79 8.33
N TRP A 366 -7.54 -5.31 7.11
CA TRP A 366 -7.29 -6.74 6.89
C TRP A 366 -5.97 -7.19 7.48
N VAL A 367 -4.89 -6.46 7.19
CA VAL A 367 -3.54 -6.81 7.66
C VAL A 367 -3.49 -6.86 9.19
N ASP A 368 -4.14 -5.88 9.85
CA ASP A 368 -4.19 -5.80 11.30
C ASP A 368 -5.02 -6.92 11.92
N SER A 369 -6.16 -7.26 11.32
CA SER A 369 -6.99 -8.38 11.79
C SER A 369 -6.28 -9.73 11.61
N ILE A 370 -5.64 -9.95 10.46
CA ILE A 370 -4.83 -11.14 10.19
C ILE A 370 -3.69 -11.26 11.23
N ARG A 371 -2.96 -10.17 11.48
CA ARG A 371 -1.90 -10.10 12.50
C ARG A 371 -2.40 -10.49 13.89
N GLN A 372 -3.61 -10.05 14.27
CA GLN A 372 -4.18 -10.31 15.58
C GLN A 372 -4.88 -11.67 15.71
N ARG A 373 -5.00 -12.43 14.61
CA ARG A 373 -5.84 -13.63 14.55
C ARG A 373 -5.41 -14.76 15.49
N SER A 374 -4.12 -14.90 15.74
CA SER A 374 -3.60 -15.93 16.63
C SER A 374 -3.74 -15.51 18.09
N SER A 375 -4.27 -16.40 18.94
CA SER A 375 -4.28 -16.19 20.39
C SER A 375 -2.88 -16.22 21.01
N LYS A 376 -1.86 -16.73 20.30
CA LYS A 376 -0.49 -16.87 20.79
C LYS A 376 0.35 -15.62 20.46
N PRO A 377 0.87 -14.87 21.45
CA PRO A 377 1.69 -13.67 21.22
C PRO A 377 2.89 -13.90 20.29
N ALA A 378 3.61 -15.01 20.46
CA ALA A 378 4.76 -15.34 19.63
C ALA A 378 4.40 -15.48 18.13
N LYS A 379 3.26 -16.11 17.82
CA LYS A 379 2.79 -16.24 16.44
C LYS A 379 2.34 -14.89 15.87
N ARG A 380 1.72 -14.02 16.68
CA ARG A 380 1.40 -12.64 16.26
C ARG A 380 2.66 -11.85 15.90
N ALA A 381 3.73 -11.99 16.70
CA ALA A 381 5.03 -11.37 16.42
C ALA A 381 5.68 -11.94 15.14
N GLU A 382 5.61 -13.27 14.93
CA GLU A 382 6.09 -13.91 13.70
C GLU A 382 5.37 -13.35 12.46
N VAL A 383 4.04 -13.25 12.52
CA VAL A 383 3.22 -12.71 11.42
C VAL A 383 3.51 -11.23 11.18
N ALA A 384 3.66 -10.44 12.26
CA ALA A 384 4.05 -9.03 12.15
C ALA A 384 5.41 -8.87 11.46
N GLY A 385 6.41 -9.66 11.85
CA GLY A 385 7.72 -9.66 11.20
C GLY A 385 7.67 -10.16 9.75
N HIS A 386 6.77 -11.08 9.42
CA HIS A 386 6.54 -11.52 8.04
C HIS A 386 5.92 -10.40 7.19
N ILE A 387 4.91 -9.70 7.69
CA ILE A 387 4.30 -8.53 7.04
C ILE A 387 5.34 -7.44 6.82
N GLU A 388 6.13 -7.11 7.85
CA GLU A 388 7.16 -6.08 7.76
C GLU A 388 8.22 -6.44 6.71
N ALA A 389 8.68 -7.70 6.69
CA ALA A 389 9.63 -8.16 5.69
C ALA A 389 9.10 -8.00 4.26
N LEU A 390 7.86 -8.44 4.00
CA LEU A 390 7.23 -8.28 2.69
C LEU A 390 7.05 -6.80 2.33
N ARG A 391 6.67 -5.97 3.30
CA ARG A 391 6.54 -4.51 3.13
C ARG A 391 7.88 -3.88 2.78
N ASN A 392 8.97 -4.27 3.44
CA ASN A 392 10.32 -3.80 3.14
C ASN A 392 10.74 -4.12 1.70
N CYS A 393 10.32 -5.26 1.17
CA CYS A 393 10.58 -5.64 -0.20
C CYS A 393 9.65 -4.95 -1.22
N MET A 394 8.35 -4.86 -0.92
CA MET A 394 7.35 -4.41 -1.89
C MET A 394 7.04 -2.92 -1.85
N GLN A 395 7.13 -2.23 -0.71
CA GLN A 395 6.69 -0.84 -0.59
C GLN A 395 7.72 0.10 -1.22
N ALA A 396 7.27 1.00 -2.09
CA ALA A 396 8.16 2.00 -2.69
C ALA A 396 8.77 2.92 -1.61
N GLY A 397 10.02 3.34 -1.81
CA GLY A 397 10.79 4.11 -0.81
C GLY A 397 11.24 3.33 0.44
N ASN A 398 10.60 2.21 0.81
CA ASN A 398 11.07 1.36 1.91
C ASN A 398 12.21 0.43 1.44
N TRP A 399 13.43 0.65 1.91
CA TRP A 399 14.61 -0.12 1.50
C TRP A 399 15.29 -0.79 2.70
N LYS A 400 14.53 -1.14 3.75
CA LYS A 400 15.06 -1.92 4.87
C LYS A 400 15.26 -3.39 4.45
N GLY A 401 16.14 -4.11 5.14
CA GLY A 401 16.30 -5.56 4.92
C GLY A 401 15.07 -6.37 5.35
N MET A 402 14.89 -7.58 4.81
CA MET A 402 13.78 -8.46 5.18
C MET A 402 13.99 -9.14 6.55
N HIS A 403 15.24 -9.31 6.96
CA HIS A 403 15.61 -9.87 8.27
C HIS A 403 16.40 -8.85 9.08
N ALA A 404 16.31 -8.96 10.41
CA ALA A 404 17.14 -8.15 11.30
C ALA A 404 18.63 -8.44 11.02
N GLY A 405 19.40 -7.40 10.72
CA GLY A 405 20.82 -7.51 10.40
C GLY A 405 21.14 -7.66 8.91
N ASP A 406 20.15 -7.84 8.02
CA ASP A 406 20.36 -7.77 6.58
C ASP A 406 20.91 -6.39 6.21
N ARG A 407 22.16 -6.35 5.74
CA ARG A 407 22.82 -5.12 5.26
C ARG A 407 22.74 -5.05 3.74
N PRO A 408 22.43 -3.87 3.17
CA PRO A 408 22.45 -3.70 1.73
C PRO A 408 23.85 -3.94 1.17
N GLN A 409 23.94 -4.69 0.07
CA GLN A 409 25.18 -4.89 -0.70
C GLN A 409 25.38 -3.86 -1.81
N CYS A 410 24.44 -2.93 -1.95
CA CYS A 410 24.43 -1.90 -2.97
C CYS A 410 24.40 -0.51 -2.33
N ASP A 411 24.73 0.53 -3.10
CA ASP A 411 24.48 1.90 -2.70
C ASP A 411 22.98 2.20 -2.76
N LEU A 412 22.35 2.36 -1.59
CA LEU A 412 20.93 2.66 -1.48
C LEU A 412 20.59 4.06 -1.98
N ALA A 413 21.52 5.02 -1.95
CA ALA A 413 21.27 6.37 -2.48
C ALA A 413 21.07 6.31 -4.00
N ALA A 414 21.89 5.52 -4.70
CA ALA A 414 21.72 5.24 -6.12
C ALA A 414 20.50 4.33 -6.40
N ALA A 415 20.15 3.40 -5.50
CA ALA A 415 18.97 2.55 -5.67
C ALA A 415 17.63 3.30 -5.46
N ARG A 416 17.66 4.44 -4.77
CA ARG A 416 16.51 5.33 -4.55
C ARG A 416 16.24 6.28 -5.72
N GLU A 417 16.92 6.10 -6.86
CA GLU A 417 16.87 7.02 -8.00
C GLU A 417 15.45 7.52 -8.28
N PRO A 418 15.31 8.84 -8.55
CA PRO A 418 14.03 9.50 -8.59
C PRO A 418 13.19 8.84 -9.67
N SER A 419 12.04 8.28 -9.26
CA SER A 419 10.94 7.97 -10.16
C SER A 419 10.82 9.15 -11.11
N THR A 420 11.26 8.98 -12.35
CA THR A 420 11.03 9.94 -13.41
C THR A 420 9.51 9.96 -13.55
N SER A 421 8.90 10.93 -12.87
CA SER A 421 7.51 11.27 -13.07
C SER A 421 7.40 11.77 -14.51
N GLY A 422 7.24 10.84 -15.45
CA GLY A 422 6.52 11.13 -16.66
C GLY A 422 5.17 11.73 -16.24
N PRO A 423 4.63 12.69 -17.00
CA PRO A 423 3.35 13.30 -16.67
C PRO A 423 2.33 12.18 -16.43
N VAL A 424 1.69 12.23 -15.26
CA VAL A 424 0.56 11.35 -14.93
C VAL A 424 -0.46 11.53 -16.05
N ARG A 425 -0.51 10.58 -16.98
CA ARG A 425 -1.60 10.51 -17.94
C ARG A 425 -2.83 10.24 -17.11
N ASN A 426 -3.68 11.24 -16.97
CA ASN A 426 -5.06 11.06 -16.53
C ASN A 426 -5.66 9.97 -17.42
N VAL A 427 -5.75 8.75 -16.90
CA VAL A 427 -6.50 7.67 -17.54
C VAL A 427 -7.96 8.05 -17.34
N PRO A 428 -8.71 8.38 -18.40
CA PRO A 428 -10.13 8.66 -18.25
C PRO A 428 -10.79 7.40 -17.69
N LEU A 429 -11.53 7.55 -16.60
CA LEU A 429 -12.36 6.46 -16.09
C LEU A 429 -13.28 5.98 -17.23
N PRO A 430 -13.40 4.66 -17.45
CA PRO A 430 -14.33 4.15 -18.44
C PRO A 430 -15.75 4.61 -18.09
N PRO A 431 -16.57 4.99 -19.10
CA PRO A 431 -17.93 5.42 -18.85
C PRO A 431 -18.70 4.31 -18.13
N ARG A 432 -19.31 4.66 -16.99
CA ARG A 432 -20.21 3.76 -16.25
C ARG A 432 -21.30 3.29 -17.22
N ARG A 433 -21.42 1.97 -17.42
CA ARG A 433 -22.57 1.39 -18.14
C ARG A 433 -23.85 1.80 -17.42
N PRO A 434 -24.88 2.27 -18.13
CA PRO A 434 -26.18 2.51 -17.51
C PRO A 434 -26.72 1.18 -16.97
N ALA A 435 -27.24 1.23 -15.73
CA ALA A 435 -27.99 0.13 -15.16
C ALA A 435 -29.19 -0.16 -16.07
N GLY A 436 -29.20 -1.35 -16.67
CA GLY A 436 -30.32 -1.83 -17.47
C GLY A 436 -31.56 -2.00 -16.59
N ARG A 437 -32.70 -1.59 -17.12
CA ARG A 437 -34.04 -1.89 -16.59
C ARG A 437 -34.44 -3.31 -16.93
#